data_AF-A0A2N2DAI3-F1
#
_entry.id   AF-A0A2N2DAI3-F1
#
_cell.length_a   1.000
_cell.length_b   1.000
_cell.length_c   1.000
_cell.angle_alpha   90.00
_cell.angle_beta   90.00
_cell.angle_gamma   90.00
#
_symmetry.space_group_name_H-M   'P 1'
#
loop_
_entity.id
_entity.type
_entity.pdbx_description
1 polymer ?
#
loop_
_entity_poly.entity_id
_entity_poly.type
_entity_poly.pdbx_seq_one_letter_code
_entity_poly.pdbx_strand_id
1 'polypeptide(L)'
;MAVKEFEFMHGGVITKMLRKDEPMQLTLIGTNSTDSKAVYRLLTEKNNELILYIKYRSKPEPRKKEGDTWIFNFTPKNLKELHSYKDGNFMVALVCGKEEQLNNSEVCLLDKQQVLSSIDIHSKSSQTITVKLANRRSFRVYGAMTVGGSIIISRKRIETIAV
;
A
#
# COMPACT_ATOMS: atom_id res chain seq x y z
N MET A 1 18.58 18.68 -9.25
CA MET A 1 17.86 18.21 -8.04
C MET A 1 17.81 16.69 -8.09
N ALA A 2 18.11 15.99 -6.99
CA ALA A 2 18.02 14.53 -6.95
C ALA A 2 16.56 14.10 -6.77
N VAL A 3 16.16 13.03 -7.46
CA VAL A 3 14.91 12.30 -7.19
C VAL A 3 15.06 11.65 -5.82
N LYS A 4 14.15 11.91 -4.88
CA LYS A 4 14.25 11.34 -3.53
C LYS A 4 13.59 9.96 -3.51
N GLU A 5 13.84 9.24 -2.43
CA GLU A 5 13.24 7.91 -2.21
C GLU A 5 11.71 7.95 -2.32
N PHE A 6 11.09 9.01 -1.82
CA PHE A 6 9.64 9.22 -1.92
C PHE A 6 9.17 9.15 -3.39
N GLU A 7 9.80 9.89 -4.29
CA GLU A 7 9.41 9.88 -5.71
C GLU A 7 9.65 8.51 -6.36
N PHE A 8 10.70 7.78 -5.99
CA PHE A 8 10.93 6.41 -6.46
C PHE A 8 9.83 5.44 -5.99
N MET A 9 9.53 5.43 -4.69
CA MET A 9 8.58 4.49 -4.09
C MET A 9 7.15 4.74 -4.57
N HIS A 10 6.73 5.99 -4.66
CA HIS A 10 5.40 6.37 -5.12
C HIS A 10 5.27 6.29 -6.64
N GLY A 11 6.27 6.77 -7.37
CA GLY A 11 6.30 6.74 -8.83
C GLY A 11 6.23 5.33 -9.41
N GLY A 12 6.84 4.34 -8.74
CA GLY A 12 6.76 2.93 -9.14
C GLY A 12 5.33 2.37 -9.10
N VAL A 13 4.55 2.72 -8.06
CA VAL A 13 3.14 2.31 -7.94
C VAL A 13 2.30 3.00 -9.01
N ILE A 14 2.46 4.32 -9.15
CA ILE A 14 1.70 5.13 -10.12
C ILE A 14 1.94 4.61 -11.54
N THR A 15 3.20 4.41 -11.91
CA THR A 15 3.56 3.91 -13.24
C THR A 15 2.96 2.54 -13.51
N LYS A 16 2.92 1.64 -12.51
CA LYS A 16 2.26 0.33 -12.67
C LYS A 16 0.75 0.45 -12.82
N MET A 17 0.11 1.38 -12.11
CA MET A 17 -1.34 1.60 -12.23
C MET A 17 -1.74 2.20 -13.58
N LEU A 18 -0.98 3.16 -14.08
CA LEU A 18 -1.27 3.90 -15.32
C LEU A 18 -0.86 3.17 -16.60
N ARG A 19 -0.19 2.02 -16.52
CA ARG A 19 0.23 1.20 -17.68
C ARG A 19 -0.93 0.42 -18.33
N LYS A 20 -2.16 0.71 -17.95
CA LYS A 20 -3.36 0.04 -18.50
C LYS A 20 -3.85 0.80 -19.72
N ASP A 21 -4.52 0.09 -20.61
CA ASP A 21 -5.09 0.66 -21.85
C ASP A 21 -6.35 1.52 -21.60
N GLU A 22 -6.66 1.87 -20.34
CA GLU A 22 -7.77 2.73 -19.96
C GLU A 22 -7.24 4.09 -19.45
N PRO A 23 -7.70 5.22 -20.01
CA PRO A 23 -7.31 6.53 -19.52
C PRO A 23 -7.72 6.77 -18.06
N MET A 24 -6.78 7.28 -17.26
CA MET A 24 -6.99 7.56 -15.84
C MET A 24 -6.45 8.95 -15.50
N GLN A 25 -7.22 9.72 -14.74
CA GLN A 25 -6.76 10.95 -14.11
C GLN A 25 -6.27 10.65 -12.70
N LEU A 26 -5.04 11.10 -12.39
CA LEU A 26 -4.43 10.99 -11.07
C LEU A 26 -4.27 12.38 -10.46
N THR A 27 -4.78 12.58 -9.24
CA THR A 27 -4.55 13.80 -8.45
C THR A 27 -3.92 13.46 -7.11
N LEU A 28 -2.78 14.05 -6.76
CA LEU A 28 -2.24 13.98 -5.40
C LEU A 28 -3.09 14.86 -4.48
N ILE A 29 -3.78 14.26 -3.51
CA ILE A 29 -4.72 14.96 -2.62
C ILE A 29 -4.26 15.01 -1.16
N GLY A 30 -3.24 14.22 -0.80
CA GLY A 30 -2.67 14.24 0.54
C GLY A 30 -1.23 13.79 0.55
N THR A 31 -0.32 14.65 1.02
CA THR A 31 1.07 14.31 1.29
C THR A 31 1.53 15.03 2.56
N ASN A 32 2.55 14.48 3.21
CA ASN A 32 3.29 15.19 4.24
C ASN A 32 4.77 14.98 3.95
N SER A 33 5.57 16.06 3.94
CA SER A 33 6.98 16.04 3.57
C SER A 33 7.84 15.12 4.44
N THR A 34 7.33 14.72 5.61
CA THR A 34 8.01 13.83 6.57
C THR A 34 7.38 12.44 6.66
N ASP A 35 6.29 12.15 5.95
CA ASP A 35 5.63 10.84 6.00
C ASP A 35 5.98 9.98 4.79
N SER A 36 6.17 8.70 5.03
CA SER A 36 6.29 7.64 4.02
C SER A 36 5.04 7.42 3.15
N LYS A 37 3.99 8.23 3.35
CA LYS A 37 2.69 8.06 2.71
C LYS A 37 2.36 9.17 1.74
N ALA A 38 1.46 8.86 0.81
CA ALA A 38 0.72 9.83 0.05
C ALA A 38 -0.64 9.24 -0.36
N VAL A 39 -1.59 10.11 -0.59
CA VAL A 39 -2.96 9.78 -0.96
C VAL A 39 -3.25 10.42 -2.30
N TYR A 40 -3.70 9.60 -3.22
CA TYR A 40 -4.05 9.99 -4.57
C TYR A 40 -5.54 9.72 -4.80
N ARG A 41 -6.18 10.59 -5.54
CA ARG A 41 -7.48 10.34 -6.14
C ARG A 41 -7.27 9.86 -7.57
N LEU A 42 -7.87 8.73 -7.90
CA LEU A 42 -7.96 8.17 -9.24
C LEU A 42 -9.38 8.38 -9.75
N LEU A 43 -9.51 8.87 -10.98
CA LEU A 43 -10.78 8.98 -11.69
C LEU A 43 -10.61 8.29 -13.05
N THR A 44 -11.50 7.34 -13.35
CA THR A 44 -11.54 6.68 -14.67
C THR A 44 -12.54 7.38 -15.59
N GLU A 45 -12.49 7.12 -16.90
CA GLU A 45 -13.45 7.68 -17.87
C GLU A 45 -14.91 7.33 -17.55
N LYS A 46 -15.15 6.22 -16.84
CA LYS A 46 -16.48 5.80 -16.39
C LYS A 46 -16.95 6.58 -15.15
N ASN A 47 -16.26 7.65 -14.76
CA ASN A 47 -16.47 8.42 -13.54
C ASN A 47 -16.42 7.58 -12.25
N ASN A 48 -15.68 6.47 -12.25
CA ASN A 48 -15.42 5.73 -11.02
C ASN A 48 -14.27 6.42 -10.28
N GLU A 49 -14.56 6.85 -9.05
CA GLU A 49 -13.57 7.43 -8.15
C GLU A 49 -12.99 6.35 -7.23
N LEU A 50 -11.66 6.30 -7.14
CA LEU A 50 -10.93 5.45 -6.22
C LEU A 50 -9.87 6.27 -5.47
N ILE A 51 -9.82 6.12 -4.14
CA ILE A 51 -8.72 6.65 -3.33
C ILE A 51 -7.58 5.63 -3.27
N LEU A 52 -6.41 6.00 -3.75
CA LEU A 52 -5.18 5.20 -3.65
C LEU A 52 -4.29 5.75 -2.53
N TYR A 53 -4.19 4.99 -1.45
CA TYR A 53 -3.30 5.28 -0.33
C TYR A 53 -1.99 4.51 -0.51
N ILE A 54 -0.90 5.22 -0.78
CA ILE A 54 0.43 4.60 -0.91
C ILE A 54 1.19 4.82 0.39
N LYS A 55 1.81 3.76 0.91
CA LYS A 55 2.75 3.85 2.03
C LYS A 55 3.95 2.94 1.77
N TYR A 56 5.16 3.42 2.02
CA TYR A 56 6.37 2.61 1.81
C TYR A 56 7.14 2.31 3.08
N ARG A 57 7.96 1.25 3.01
CA ARG A 57 9.03 0.94 3.95
C ARG A 57 10.28 0.64 3.14
N SER A 58 11.34 1.40 3.37
CA SER A 58 12.59 1.36 2.58
C SER A 58 13.33 0.02 2.62
N LYS A 59 13.20 -0.70 3.72
CA LYS A 59 13.90 -1.97 3.94
C LYS A 59 13.04 -2.97 4.70
N PRO A 60 13.27 -4.27 4.49
CA PRO A 60 12.67 -5.30 5.32
C PRO A 60 13.23 -5.26 6.75
N GLU A 61 12.48 -5.83 7.68
CA GLU A 61 12.89 -6.03 9.05
C GLU A 61 14.11 -6.96 9.11
N PRO A 62 15.13 -6.64 9.92
CA PRO A 62 16.35 -7.42 10.00
C PRO A 62 16.09 -8.81 10.59
N ARG A 63 16.79 -9.82 10.07
CA ARG A 63 16.92 -11.17 10.66
C ARG A 63 15.61 -11.98 10.76
N LYS A 64 14.91 -12.21 9.65
CA LYS A 64 13.91 -13.30 9.56
C LYS A 64 14.41 -14.43 8.67
N LYS A 65 14.48 -15.65 9.21
CA LYS A 65 14.95 -16.86 8.50
C LYS A 65 14.07 -17.28 7.31
N GLU A 66 12.86 -16.73 7.20
CA GLU A 66 11.81 -17.22 6.30
C GLU A 66 11.36 -16.19 5.24
N GLY A 67 12.27 -15.32 4.82
CA GLY A 67 12.06 -14.33 3.77
C GLY A 67 11.81 -12.92 4.28
N ASP A 68 11.65 -12.01 3.32
CA ASP A 68 11.56 -10.58 3.58
C ASP A 68 10.23 -10.23 4.27
N THR A 69 10.28 -9.35 5.27
CA THR A 69 9.09 -8.88 5.99
C THR A 69 9.16 -7.38 6.18
N TRP A 70 8.07 -6.68 5.96
CA TRP A 70 7.94 -5.24 6.18
C TRP A 70 6.79 -4.98 7.14
N ILE A 71 7.00 -4.09 8.11
CA ILE A 71 5.98 -3.68 9.07
C ILE A 71 5.60 -2.24 8.79
N PHE A 72 4.33 -2.02 8.44
CA PHE A 72 3.76 -0.71 8.13
C PHE A 72 2.97 -0.21 9.33
N ASN A 73 3.44 0.89 9.94
CA ASN A 73 2.76 1.52 11.06
C ASN A 73 1.71 2.54 10.59
N PHE A 74 0.50 2.41 11.09
CA PHE A 74 -0.61 3.33 10.88
C PHE A 74 -0.87 4.08 12.18
N THR A 75 -0.40 5.33 12.22
CA THR A 75 -0.63 6.24 13.35
C THR A 75 -2.13 6.59 13.48
N PRO A 76 -2.60 7.09 14.63
CA PRO A 76 -3.99 7.54 14.78
C PRO A 76 -4.42 8.57 13.71
N LYS A 77 -3.50 9.43 13.25
CA LYS A 77 -3.75 10.34 12.13
C LYS A 77 -3.97 9.59 10.81
N ASN A 78 -3.17 8.55 10.53
CA ASN A 78 -3.35 7.71 9.35
C ASN A 78 -4.69 6.95 9.41
N LEU A 79 -5.07 6.43 10.58
CA LEU A 79 -6.33 5.72 10.78
C LEU A 79 -7.53 6.64 10.58
N LYS A 80 -7.49 7.86 11.15
CA LYS A 80 -8.53 8.88 10.93
C LYS A 80 -8.69 9.25 9.46
N GLU A 81 -7.59 9.35 8.72
CA GLU A 81 -7.61 9.62 7.28
C GLU A 81 -8.23 8.45 6.51
N LEU A 82 -7.79 7.21 6.74
CA LEU A 82 -8.43 6.02 6.15
C LEU A 82 -9.92 5.93 6.49
N HIS A 83 -10.29 6.26 7.73
CA HIS A 83 -11.68 6.30 8.17
C HIS A 83 -12.51 7.34 7.40
N SER A 84 -11.92 8.47 7.00
CA SER A 84 -12.64 9.47 6.18
C SER A 84 -13.00 8.95 4.79
N TYR A 85 -12.33 7.90 4.30
CA TYR A 85 -12.61 7.25 3.02
C TYR A 85 -13.47 5.98 3.16
N LYS A 86 -13.93 5.64 4.37
CA LYS A 86 -14.62 4.37 4.65
C LYS A 86 -15.93 4.21 3.89
N ASP A 87 -16.58 5.28 3.49
CA ASP A 87 -17.87 5.22 2.79
C ASP A 87 -17.68 5.12 1.26
N GLY A 88 -16.51 5.51 0.75
CA GLY A 88 -16.12 5.36 -0.65
C GLY A 88 -15.33 4.07 -0.92
N ASN A 89 -14.72 4.01 -2.11
CA ASN A 89 -13.77 2.96 -2.46
C ASN A 89 -12.33 3.45 -2.22
N PHE A 90 -11.52 2.62 -1.57
CA PHE A 90 -10.10 2.91 -1.42
C PHE A 90 -9.26 1.63 -1.51
N MET A 91 -8.01 1.81 -1.91
CA MET A 91 -6.99 0.78 -1.91
C MET A 91 -5.75 1.27 -1.17
N VAL A 92 -5.05 0.35 -0.53
CA VAL A 92 -3.77 0.63 0.12
C VAL A 92 -2.66 -0.11 -0.62
N ALA A 93 -1.73 0.63 -1.22
CA ALA A 93 -0.52 0.08 -1.80
C ALA A 93 0.63 0.17 -0.78
N LEU A 94 1.06 -0.98 -0.29
CA LEU A 94 2.17 -1.14 0.64
C LEU A 94 3.46 -1.45 -0.14
N VAL A 95 4.31 -0.45 -0.31
CA VAL A 95 5.58 -0.60 -1.04
C VAL A 95 6.62 -1.22 -0.11
N CYS A 96 7.00 -2.44 -0.46
CA CYS A 96 8.00 -3.27 0.20
C CYS A 96 9.37 -2.97 -0.42
N GLY A 97 9.99 -1.89 0.06
CA GLY A 97 11.24 -1.36 -0.47
C GLY A 97 12.45 -2.23 -0.18
N LYS A 98 13.43 -2.15 -1.07
CA LYS A 98 14.78 -2.68 -0.90
C LYS A 98 15.80 -1.58 -1.20
N GLU A 99 16.14 -0.80 -0.18
CA GLU A 99 17.01 0.39 -0.28
C GLU A 99 18.28 0.17 -1.14
N GLU A 100 18.99 -0.94 -0.94
CA GLU A 100 20.21 -1.25 -1.70
C GLU A 100 19.94 -1.72 -3.15
N GLN A 101 18.71 -2.12 -3.45
CA GLN A 101 18.28 -2.68 -4.75
C GLN A 101 16.86 -2.20 -5.07
N LEU A 102 16.67 -0.89 -5.26
CA LEU A 102 15.34 -0.29 -5.41
C LEU A 102 14.49 -0.95 -6.49
N ASN A 103 15.11 -1.43 -7.57
CA ASN A 103 14.46 -2.17 -8.66
C ASN A 103 13.89 -3.54 -8.26
N ASN A 104 14.33 -4.10 -7.12
CA ASN A 104 13.81 -5.33 -6.52
C ASN A 104 12.75 -5.06 -5.44
N SER A 105 12.32 -3.81 -5.28
CA SER A 105 11.18 -3.44 -4.43
C SER A 105 9.88 -4.00 -5.01
N GLU A 106 8.93 -4.32 -4.14
CA GLU A 106 7.67 -4.94 -4.53
C GLU A 106 6.47 -4.13 -3.99
N VAL A 107 5.29 -4.33 -4.57
CA VAL A 107 4.06 -3.65 -4.13
C VAL A 107 3.02 -4.66 -3.71
N CYS A 108 2.62 -4.62 -2.44
CA CYS A 108 1.49 -5.37 -1.93
C CYS A 108 0.24 -4.47 -1.95
N LEU A 109 -0.70 -4.78 -2.84
CA LEU A 109 -1.92 -4.00 -3.03
C LEU A 109 -3.10 -4.65 -2.29
N LEU A 110 -3.67 -3.91 -1.34
CA LEU A 110 -4.83 -4.31 -0.55
C LEU A 110 -6.06 -3.51 -0.99
N ASP A 111 -7.19 -4.20 -1.13
CA ASP A 111 -8.49 -3.53 -1.25
C ASP A 111 -9.01 -3.09 0.13
N LYS A 112 -10.06 -2.27 0.12
CA LYS A 112 -10.75 -1.80 1.33
C LYS A 112 -11.08 -2.93 2.31
N GLN A 113 -11.70 -4.02 1.85
CA GLN A 113 -12.13 -5.11 2.73
C GLN A 113 -10.93 -5.76 3.43
N GLN A 114 -9.85 -5.99 2.71
CA GLN A 114 -8.62 -6.58 3.25
C GLN A 114 -7.92 -5.65 4.24
N VAL A 115 -7.95 -4.34 4.02
CA VAL A 115 -7.44 -3.36 4.98
C VAL A 115 -8.25 -3.41 6.27
N LEU A 116 -9.59 -3.37 6.16
CA LEU A 116 -10.50 -3.45 7.30
C LEU A 116 -10.41 -4.80 8.04
N SER A 117 -10.02 -5.87 7.33
CA SER A 117 -9.75 -7.19 7.92
C SER A 117 -8.34 -7.32 8.51
N SER A 118 -7.46 -6.34 8.27
CA SER A 118 -6.09 -6.34 8.78
C SER A 118 -5.94 -5.45 10.01
N ILE A 119 -6.56 -4.27 10.03
CA ILE A 119 -6.41 -3.27 11.09
C ILE A 119 -7.75 -2.63 11.46
N ASP A 120 -7.85 -2.17 12.70
CA ASP A 120 -8.97 -1.36 13.16
C ASP A 120 -8.75 0.12 12.82
N ILE A 121 -9.47 0.62 11.81
CA ILE A 121 -9.41 2.04 11.41
C ILE A 121 -10.10 3.00 12.40
N HIS A 122 -10.86 2.48 13.38
CA HIS A 122 -11.46 3.27 14.46
C HIS A 122 -10.57 3.34 15.71
N SER A 123 -9.48 2.59 15.74
CA SER A 123 -8.57 2.53 16.87
C SER A 123 -7.97 3.90 17.21
N LYS A 124 -7.93 4.21 18.51
CA LYS A 124 -7.24 5.39 19.05
C LYS A 124 -5.73 5.19 19.17
N SER A 125 -5.26 3.94 19.16
CA SER A 125 -3.84 3.57 19.17
C SER A 125 -3.35 3.23 17.76
N SER A 126 -2.03 3.30 17.56
CA SER A 126 -1.43 2.91 16.27
C SER A 126 -1.70 1.44 15.96
N GLN A 127 -1.93 1.15 14.70
CA GLN A 127 -2.14 -0.20 14.18
C GLN A 127 -1.00 -0.58 13.24
N THR A 128 -0.76 -1.87 13.02
CA THR A 128 0.29 -2.31 12.08
C THR A 128 -0.25 -3.31 11.08
N ILE A 129 0.20 -3.18 9.84
CA ILE A 129 0.08 -4.22 8.81
C ILE A 129 1.48 -4.78 8.57
N THR A 130 1.64 -6.08 8.78
CA THR A 130 2.85 -6.82 8.46
C THR A 130 2.67 -7.50 7.12
N VAL A 131 3.61 -7.29 6.19
CA VAL A 131 3.66 -7.95 4.89
C VAL A 131 4.88 -8.85 4.86
N LYS A 132 4.68 -10.16 4.67
CA LYS A 132 5.75 -11.16 4.51
C LYS A 132 5.76 -11.70 3.10
N LEU A 133 6.93 -11.74 2.47
CA LEU A 133 7.14 -12.38 1.17
C LEU A 133 8.03 -13.61 1.33
N ALA A 134 7.42 -14.75 1.64
CA ALA A 134 8.12 -16.03 1.73
C ALA A 134 8.11 -16.75 0.38
N ASN A 135 9.26 -17.29 -0.03
CA ASN A 135 9.46 -18.06 -1.26
C ASN A 135 9.08 -17.35 -2.57
N ARG A 136 9.00 -16.00 -2.57
CA ARG A 136 8.73 -15.14 -3.74
C ARG A 136 7.45 -15.43 -4.54
N ARG A 137 6.48 -16.16 -3.98
CA ARG A 137 5.23 -16.52 -4.67
C ARG A 137 4.13 -15.47 -4.47
N SER A 138 3.75 -15.26 -3.21
CA SER A 138 2.66 -14.37 -2.82
C SER A 138 3.00 -13.67 -1.51
N PHE A 139 2.40 -12.50 -1.29
CA PHE A 139 2.46 -11.85 0.01
C PHE A 139 1.53 -12.55 0.99
N ARG A 140 1.95 -12.55 2.25
CA ARG A 140 1.15 -12.90 3.41
C ARG A 140 1.00 -11.65 4.27
N VAL A 141 -0.23 -11.25 4.49
CA VAL A 141 -0.57 -10.01 5.19
C VAL A 141 -1.23 -10.34 6.52
N TYR A 142 -0.79 -9.63 7.55
CA TYR A 142 -1.23 -9.79 8.94
C TYR A 142 -1.44 -8.42 9.57
N GLY A 143 -2.39 -8.31 10.47
CA GLY A 143 -2.51 -7.20 11.40
C GLY A 143 -3.34 -7.60 12.61
N ALA A 144 -3.66 -6.65 13.48
CA ALA A 144 -4.36 -6.91 14.74
C ALA A 144 -5.75 -7.55 14.54
N MET A 145 -6.41 -7.29 13.41
CA MET A 145 -7.76 -7.77 13.12
C MET A 145 -7.79 -9.06 12.29
N THR A 146 -6.62 -9.60 11.91
CA THR A 146 -6.55 -10.78 11.04
C THR A 146 -6.95 -12.05 11.81
N VAL A 147 -8.04 -12.69 11.39
CA VAL A 147 -8.55 -13.95 11.98
C VAL A 147 -8.34 -15.12 11.02
N GLY A 148 -8.03 -16.31 11.54
CA GLY A 148 -8.04 -17.55 10.76
C GLY A 148 -6.85 -17.78 9.82
N GLY A 149 -5.87 -16.88 9.80
CA GLY A 149 -4.63 -17.03 9.02
C GLY A 149 -4.27 -15.79 8.21
N SER A 150 -3.11 -15.79 7.56
CA SER A 150 -2.65 -14.66 6.76
C SER A 150 -3.53 -14.42 5.53
N ILE A 151 -3.81 -13.17 5.20
CA ILE A 151 -4.42 -12.82 3.92
C ILE A 151 -3.37 -13.01 2.83
N ILE A 152 -3.69 -13.80 1.80
CA ILE A 152 -2.78 -14.08 0.68
C ILE A 152 -3.03 -13.10 -0.46
N ILE A 153 -2.01 -12.36 -0.85
CA ILE A 153 -2.09 -11.37 -1.94
C ILE A 153 -1.13 -11.75 -3.07
N SER A 154 -1.64 -11.78 -4.30
CA SER A 154 -0.83 -12.01 -5.50
C SER A 154 0.14 -10.85 -5.75
N ARG A 155 1.39 -11.16 -6.12
CA ARG A 155 2.40 -10.15 -6.51
C ARG A 155 2.00 -9.34 -7.73
N LYS A 156 1.21 -9.93 -8.64
CA LYS A 156 0.77 -9.28 -9.89
C LYS A 156 -0.52 -8.49 -9.71
N ARG A 157 -1.08 -8.39 -8.50
CA ARG A 157 -2.41 -7.81 -8.29
C ARG A 157 -2.55 -6.38 -8.82
N ILE A 158 -1.50 -5.56 -8.68
CA ILE A 158 -1.51 -4.19 -9.20
C ILE A 158 -1.63 -4.12 -10.72
N GLU A 159 -1.19 -5.15 -11.43
CA GLU A 159 -1.25 -5.24 -12.90
C GLU A 159 -2.62 -5.74 -13.37
N THR A 160 -3.38 -6.44 -12.51
CA THR A 160 -4.65 -7.08 -12.87
C THR A 160 -5.88 -6.41 -12.27
N ILE A 161 -5.72 -5.38 -11.44
CA ILE A 161 -6.84 -4.71 -10.78
C ILE A 161 -7.65 -3.92 -11.83
N ALA A 162 -8.98 -4.09 -11.86
CA ALA A 162 -9.87 -3.18 -12.57
C ALA A 162 -10.23 -2.02 -11.61
N VAL A 163 -10.07 -0.78 -12.06
CA VAL A 163 -10.38 0.43 -11.28
C VAL A 163 -11.67 1.04 -11.79
#